data_AF-A0A1G9UWW8-F1
#
_entry.id   AF-A0A1G9UWW8-F1
#
_cell.length_a   1.000
_cell.length_b   1.000
_cell.length_c   1.000
_cell.angle_alpha   90.00
_cell.angle_beta   90.00
_cell.angle_gamma   90.00
#
_symmetry.space_group_name_H-M   'P 1'
#
loop_
_entity.id
_entity.type
_entity.pdbx_description
1 polymer ?
#
loop_
_entity_poly.entity_id
_entity_poly.type
_entity_poly.pdbx_seq_one_letter_code
_entity_poly.pdbx_strand_id
1 'polypeptide(L)'
;MIFITLRDIRDTCGDTFYKRGKNYYEAGRVRNLVYDEMENCYTAEVKGSKSYEVRIEFDEEAFIVDSDCTCPAFEDYGSCKHVAATLVAISRLGQKDIVKDQPRHPVQSNPIDIDLILDSILKKQPAQLQRLRFW
;
A
#
# COMPACT_ATOMS: atom_id res chain seq x y z
N MET A 1 -7.39 -9.69 -15.81
CA MET A 1 -6.67 -9.77 -14.52
C MET A 1 -6.43 -8.34 -14.07
N ILE A 2 -7.01 -7.95 -12.93
CA ILE A 2 -6.91 -6.58 -12.42
C ILE A 2 -5.51 -6.36 -11.83
N PHE A 3 -4.80 -5.35 -12.33
CA PHE A 3 -3.47 -4.98 -11.85
C PHE A 3 -3.49 -3.55 -11.32
N ILE A 4 -3.38 -3.41 -10.00
CA ILE A 4 -3.37 -2.12 -9.31
C ILE A 4 -2.00 -1.93 -8.66
N THR A 5 -1.35 -0.79 -8.91
CA THR A 5 -0.08 -0.46 -8.29
C THR A 5 -0.28 0.30 -6.98
N LEU A 6 0.74 0.33 -6.11
CA LEU A 6 0.69 1.15 -4.89
C LEU A 6 0.63 2.66 -5.17
N ARG A 7 0.99 3.09 -6.38
CA ARG A 7 0.87 4.49 -6.79
C ARG A 7 -0.59 4.84 -7.03
N ASP A 8 -1.29 4.01 -7.81
CA ASP A 8 -2.72 4.21 -8.11
C ASP A 8 -3.54 4.33 -6.81
N ILE A 9 -3.25 3.49 -5.82
CA ILE A 9 -3.95 3.54 -4.51
C ILE A 9 -3.68 4.87 -3.77
N ARG A 10 -2.47 5.41 -3.87
CA ARG A 10 -2.14 6.71 -3.25
C ARG A 10 -2.82 7.85 -4.00
N ASP A 11 -2.91 7.77 -5.31
CA ASP A 11 -3.57 8.78 -6.13
C ASP A 11 -5.08 8.76 -5.89
N THR A 12 -5.69 7.58 -5.74
CA THR A 12 -7.12 7.41 -5.43
C THR A 12 -7.48 7.80 -3.99
N CYS A 13 -6.72 7.35 -2.99
CA CYS A 13 -7.11 7.52 -1.58
C CYS A 13 -6.38 8.65 -0.86
N GLY A 14 -5.33 9.21 -1.44
CA GLY A 14 -4.40 10.10 -0.76
C GLY A 14 -3.49 9.38 0.23
N ASP A 15 -2.35 10.01 0.49
CA ASP A 15 -1.23 9.45 1.25
C ASP A 15 -1.60 9.05 2.68
N THR A 16 -2.47 9.82 3.33
CA THR A 16 -2.90 9.59 4.72
C THR A 16 -3.76 8.33 4.85
N PHE A 17 -4.77 8.17 3.98
CA PHE A 17 -5.62 6.97 4.01
C PHE A 17 -4.88 5.76 3.49
N TYR A 18 -4.02 5.92 2.49
CA TYR A 18 -3.13 4.85 2.02
C TYR A 18 -2.27 4.27 3.15
N LYS A 19 -1.53 5.12 3.89
CA LYS A 19 -0.65 4.66 4.98
C LYS A 19 -1.43 3.88 6.04
N ARG A 20 -2.60 4.39 6.44
CA ARG A 20 -3.47 3.72 7.41
C ARG A 20 -4.06 2.43 6.86
N GLY A 21 -4.46 2.41 5.59
CA GLY A 21 -5.02 1.25 4.92
C GLY A 21 -4.01 0.12 4.78
N LYS A 22 -2.77 0.44 4.41
CA LYS A 22 -1.65 -0.52 4.39
C LYS A 22 -1.47 -1.20 5.74
N ASN A 23 -1.48 -0.44 6.83
CA ASN A 23 -1.39 -1.00 8.19
C ASN A 23 -2.59 -1.91 8.52
N TYR A 24 -3.80 -1.60 8.04
CA TYR A 24 -4.97 -2.45 8.24
C TYR A 24 -4.87 -3.78 7.48
N TYR A 25 -4.39 -3.72 6.24
CA TYR A 25 -4.11 -4.92 5.44
C TYR A 25 -3.05 -5.80 6.12
N GLU A 26 -1.92 -5.22 6.53
CA GLU A 26 -0.83 -5.93 7.20
C GLU A 26 -1.26 -6.54 8.54
N ALA A 27 -2.20 -5.90 9.24
CA ALA A 27 -2.81 -6.43 10.46
C ALA A 27 -3.90 -7.50 10.20
N GLY A 28 -4.09 -7.96 8.96
CA GLY A 28 -5.07 -9.02 8.62
C GLY A 28 -6.53 -8.59 8.82
N ARG A 29 -6.84 -7.30 8.69
CA ARG A 29 -8.18 -6.76 8.95
C ARG A 29 -9.13 -6.83 7.75
N VAL A 30 -8.60 -7.06 6.55
CA VAL A 30 -9.39 -7.28 5.33
C VAL A 30 -9.80 -8.75 5.28
N ARG A 31 -11.10 -9.01 5.17
CA ARG A 31 -11.73 -10.34 5.17
C ARG A 31 -12.72 -10.44 4.01
N ASN A 32 -13.07 -11.65 3.65
CA ASN A 32 -14.12 -11.95 2.66
C ASN A 32 -13.94 -11.14 1.36
N LEU A 33 -12.70 -11.02 0.88
CA LEU A 33 -12.41 -10.34 -0.38
C LEU A 33 -12.85 -11.23 -1.54
N VAL A 34 -13.90 -10.81 -2.24
CA VAL A 34 -14.54 -11.56 -3.33
C VAL A 34 -14.65 -10.66 -4.56
N TYR A 35 -14.39 -11.23 -5.73
CA TYR A 35 -14.62 -10.57 -7.02
C TYR A 35 -15.96 -11.03 -7.59
N ASP A 36 -16.80 -10.08 -7.99
CA ASP A 36 -18.03 -10.31 -8.73
C ASP A 36 -17.76 -10.01 -10.22
N GLU A 37 -17.80 -11.06 -11.04
CA GLU A 37 -17.55 -10.96 -12.49
C GLU A 37 -18.69 -10.27 -13.24
N MET A 38 -19.92 -10.32 -12.74
CA MET A 38 -21.08 -9.71 -13.41
C MET A 38 -21.08 -8.20 -13.23
N GLU A 39 -20.75 -7.76 -12.02
CA GLU A 39 -20.72 -6.34 -11.63
C GLU A 39 -19.32 -5.71 -11.78
N ASN A 40 -18.34 -6.48 -12.27
CA ASN A 40 -16.92 -6.10 -12.38
C ASN A 40 -16.38 -5.39 -11.13
N CYS A 41 -16.69 -5.92 -9.94
CA CYS A 41 -16.38 -5.25 -8.69
C CYS A 41 -15.78 -6.20 -7.65
N TYR A 42 -14.96 -5.67 -6.76
CA TYR A 42 -14.53 -6.36 -5.55
C TYR A 42 -15.38 -5.92 -4.37
N THR A 43 -15.76 -6.88 -3.53
CA THR A 43 -16.35 -6.64 -2.21
C THR A 43 -15.44 -7.18 -1.12
N ALA A 44 -15.42 -6.52 0.04
CA ALA A 44 -14.67 -6.97 1.20
C ALA A 44 -15.29 -6.48 2.51
N GLU A 45 -15.00 -7.19 3.59
CA GLU A 45 -15.28 -6.75 4.96
C GLU A 45 -13.97 -6.30 5.63
N VAL A 46 -13.92 -5.07 6.13
CA VAL A 46 -12.73 -4.54 6.81
C VAL A 46 -13.03 -4.28 8.29
N LYS A 47 -12.33 -4.97 9.17
CA LYS A 47 -12.50 -4.83 10.62
C LYS A 47 -11.84 -3.55 11.15
N GLY A 48 -12.64 -2.61 11.63
CA GLY A 48 -12.23 -1.41 12.37
C GLY A 48 -12.76 -1.43 13.80
N SER A 49 -13.41 -0.33 14.22
CA SER A 49 -14.22 -0.30 15.45
C SER A 49 -15.48 -1.17 15.33
N LYS A 50 -16.00 -1.29 14.11
CA LYS A 50 -17.00 -2.25 13.65
C LYS A 50 -16.48 -2.91 12.37
N SER A 51 -17.21 -3.87 11.85
CA SER A 51 -16.98 -4.34 10.47
C SER A 51 -17.61 -3.35 9.49
N TYR A 52 -16.88 -3.02 8.44
CA TYR A 52 -17.32 -2.13 7.38
C TYR A 52 -17.25 -2.86 6.05
N GLU A 53 -18.31 -2.71 5.25
CA GLU A 53 -18.37 -3.23 3.90
C GLU A 53 -17.69 -2.25 2.97
N VAL A 54 -16.90 -2.77 2.04
CA VAL A 54 -16.18 -2.01 1.03
C VAL A 54 -16.52 -2.61 -0.32
N ARG A 55 -16.86 -1.76 -1.28
CA ARG A 55 -17.07 -2.14 -2.68
C ARG A 55 -16.18 -1.30 -3.57
N ILE A 56 -15.54 -1.91 -4.56
CA ILE A 56 -14.66 -1.22 -5.51
C ILE A 56 -15.02 -1.69 -6.92
N GLU A 57 -15.48 -0.76 -7.75
CA GLU A 57 -15.87 -1.02 -9.12
C GLU A 57 -14.70 -0.75 -10.07
N PHE A 58 -14.65 -1.55 -11.12
CA PHE A 58 -13.68 -1.42 -12.20
C PHE A 58 -14.37 -1.25 -13.55
N ASP A 59 -13.70 -0.61 -14.50
CA ASP A 59 -14.09 -0.67 -15.91
C ASP A 59 -13.52 -1.91 -16.61
N GLU A 60 -13.85 -2.05 -17.89
CA GLU A 60 -13.36 -3.14 -18.76
C GLU A 60 -11.82 -3.12 -18.93
N GLU A 61 -11.20 -1.95 -18.74
CA GLU A 61 -9.75 -1.76 -18.80
C GLU A 61 -9.06 -1.97 -17.42
N ALA A 62 -9.82 -2.41 -16.41
CA ALA A 62 -9.38 -2.66 -15.05
C ALA A 62 -8.91 -1.41 -14.27
N PHE A 63 -9.36 -0.22 -14.67
CA PHE A 63 -9.21 1.00 -13.87
C PHE A 63 -10.32 1.10 -12.82
N ILE A 64 -9.98 1.71 -11.68
CA ILE A 64 -10.95 1.96 -10.61
C ILE A 64 -11.89 3.09 -11.08
N VAL A 65 -13.17 2.79 -11.20
CA VAL A 65 -14.19 3.79 -11.59
C VAL A 65 -14.94 4.36 -10.40
N ASP A 66 -15.18 3.53 -9.38
CA ASP A 66 -15.84 3.96 -8.15
C ASP A 66 -15.40 3.10 -6.96
N SER A 67 -15.60 3.65 -5.76
CA SER A 67 -15.45 2.92 -4.51
C SER A 67 -16.49 3.37 -3.52
N ASP A 68 -16.98 2.45 -2.69
CA ASP A 68 -17.87 2.76 -1.59
C ASP A 68 -17.38 2.09 -0.30
N CYS A 69 -17.70 2.72 0.83
CA CYS A 69 -17.49 2.11 2.13
C CYS A 69 -18.53 2.57 3.15
N THR A 70 -19.09 1.63 3.90
CA THR A 70 -20.10 1.92 4.93
C THR A 70 -19.56 2.60 6.21
N CYS A 71 -18.34 3.15 6.17
CA CYS A 71 -17.74 3.80 7.32
C CYS A 71 -17.98 5.32 7.32
N PRO A 72 -18.10 5.96 8.51
CA PRO A 72 -18.43 7.39 8.59
C PRO A 72 -17.44 8.31 7.85
N ALA A 73 -16.16 7.93 7.85
CA ALA A 73 -15.14 8.71 7.14
C ALA A 73 -15.35 8.71 5.61
N PHE A 74 -16.01 7.70 5.06
CA PHE A 74 -16.26 7.66 3.63
C PHE A 74 -17.35 8.67 3.25
N GLU A 75 -18.43 8.79 4.02
CA GLU A 75 -19.46 9.84 3.84
C GLU A 75 -18.84 11.25 3.87
N ASP A 76 -17.90 11.51 4.78
CA ASP A 76 -17.29 12.83 4.94
C ASP A 76 -16.27 13.18 3.85
N TYR A 77 -15.51 12.21 3.36
CA TYR A 77 -14.30 12.47 2.55
C TYR A 77 -14.32 11.81 1.16
N GLY A 78 -15.32 10.99 0.83
CA GLY A 78 -15.36 10.19 -0.40
C GLY A 78 -14.26 9.14 -0.52
N SER A 79 -13.48 8.93 0.55
CA SER A 79 -12.42 7.93 0.62
C SER A 79 -12.09 7.62 2.07
N CYS A 80 -11.48 6.46 2.32
CA CYS A 80 -11.06 6.10 3.65
C CYS A 80 -9.95 5.05 3.66
N LYS A 81 -9.40 4.81 4.86
CA LYS A 81 -8.42 3.74 5.09
C LYS A 81 -8.94 2.34 4.79
N HIS A 82 -10.25 2.08 4.83
CA HIS A 82 -10.81 0.76 4.53
C HIS A 82 -10.78 0.48 3.02
N VAL A 83 -11.20 1.44 2.20
CA VAL A 83 -11.03 1.41 0.73
C VAL A 83 -9.56 1.17 0.38
N ALA A 84 -8.65 1.97 0.97
CA ALA A 84 -7.22 1.79 0.75
C ALA A 84 -6.70 0.40 1.17
N ALA A 85 -7.18 -0.15 2.29
CA ALA A 85 -6.79 -1.49 2.73
C ALA A 85 -7.26 -2.59 1.74
N THR A 86 -8.48 -2.46 1.23
CA THR A 86 -9.04 -3.37 0.22
C THR A 86 -8.27 -3.30 -1.09
N LEU A 87 -7.95 -2.09 -1.59
CA LEU A 87 -7.11 -1.91 -2.77
C LEU A 87 -5.71 -2.53 -2.61
N VAL A 88 -5.10 -2.37 -1.44
CA VAL A 88 -3.81 -3.02 -1.14
C VAL A 88 -3.96 -4.55 -1.20
N ALA A 89 -5.06 -5.10 -0.68
CA ALA A 89 -5.33 -6.53 -0.75
C ALA A 89 -5.47 -7.03 -2.21
N ILE A 90 -6.23 -6.31 -3.05
CA ILE A 90 -6.40 -6.61 -4.48
C ILE A 90 -5.05 -6.56 -5.21
N SER A 91 -4.26 -5.50 -5.00
CA SER A 91 -2.91 -5.37 -5.57
C SER A 91 -2.02 -6.57 -5.23
N ARG A 92 -2.11 -7.10 -4.01
CA ARG A 92 -1.34 -8.28 -3.57
C ARG A 92 -1.86 -9.59 -4.13
N LEU A 93 -3.16 -9.72 -4.42
CA LEU A 93 -3.69 -10.88 -5.13
C LEU A 93 -3.12 -10.94 -6.54
N GLY A 94 -3.17 -9.83 -7.29
CA GLY A 94 -2.58 -9.75 -8.62
C GLY A 94 -1.08 -10.09 -8.64
N GLN A 95 -0.32 -9.69 -7.61
CA GLN A 95 1.08 -10.10 -7.47
C GLN A 95 1.26 -11.58 -7.11
N LYS A 96 0.33 -12.19 -6.35
CA LYS A 96 0.44 -13.62 -6.01
C LYS A 96 0.24 -14.50 -7.24
N ASP A 97 -0.62 -14.11 -8.17
CA ASP A 97 -0.83 -14.86 -9.41
C ASP A 97 0.36 -14.73 -10.37
N ILE A 98 1.10 -13.61 -10.34
CA ILE A 98 2.38 -13.46 -11.07
C ILE A 98 3.50 -14.33 -10.47
N VAL A 99 3.47 -14.59 -9.15
CA VAL A 99 4.57 -15.26 -8.41
C VAL A 99 4.26 -16.73 -8.08
N LYS A 100 3.22 -17.33 -8.68
CA LYS A 100 2.86 -18.76 -8.45
C LYS A 100 3.76 -19.77 -9.17
N ASP A 101 4.77 -19.34 -9.92
CA ASP A 101 5.73 -20.23 -10.60
C ASP A 101 7.13 -20.30 -9.95
N GLN A 102 7.30 -19.84 -8.70
CA GLN A 102 8.53 -20.12 -7.93
C GLN A 102 8.26 -20.44 -6.46
N PRO A 103 8.86 -21.50 -5.89
CA PRO A 103 8.70 -21.86 -4.48
C PRO A 103 9.34 -20.79 -3.59
N ARG A 104 8.53 -20.20 -2.70
CA ARG A 104 8.97 -19.16 -1.76
C ARG A 104 9.67 -19.80 -0.56
N HIS A 105 10.97 -19.56 -0.38
CA HIS A 105 11.59 -19.64 0.94
C HIS A 105 11.33 -18.33 1.72
N PRO A 106 11.14 -18.37 3.06
CA PRO A 106 10.89 -17.17 3.87
C PRO A 106 12.08 -16.21 3.83
N VAL A 107 11.84 -14.94 3.47
CA VAL A 107 12.86 -13.87 3.57
C VAL A 107 13.02 -13.49 5.04
N GLN A 108 14.17 -13.82 5.62
CA GLN A 108 14.59 -13.30 6.92
C GLN A 108 15.17 -11.90 6.70
N SER A 109 14.52 -10.86 7.24
CA SER A 109 15.11 -9.53 7.30
C SER A 109 16.10 -9.48 8.46
N ASN A 110 17.40 -9.52 8.16
CA ASN A 110 18.41 -9.12 9.14
C ASN A 110 18.33 -7.60 9.35
N PRO A 111 18.46 -7.10 10.60
CA PRO A 111 18.53 -5.67 10.87
C PRO A 111 19.68 -5.04 10.08
N ILE A 112 19.41 -3.90 9.43
CA ILE A 112 20.45 -3.08 8.82
C ILE A 112 21.25 -2.47 9.98
N ASP A 113 22.52 -2.83 10.07
CA ASP A 113 23.43 -2.26 11.06
C ASP A 113 23.81 -0.82 10.64
N ILE A 114 23.16 0.15 11.28
CA ILE A 114 23.26 1.57 10.95
C ILE A 114 24.69 2.09 11.21
N ASP A 115 25.43 1.46 12.14
CA ASP A 115 26.78 1.90 12.50
C ASP A 115 27.77 1.68 11.35
N LEU A 116 27.62 0.61 10.57
CA LEU A 116 28.43 0.35 9.37
C LEU A 116 28.18 1.38 8.24
N ILE A 117 26.96 1.92 8.17
CA ILE A 117 26.58 2.91 7.16
C ILE A 117 27.11 4.29 7.55
N LEU A 118 26.99 4.69 8.83
CA LEU A 118 27.55 5.96 9.29
C LEU A 118 29.07 6.01 9.09
N ASP A 119 29.77 4.91 9.37
CA ASP A 119 31.21 4.79 9.15
C ASP A 119 31.60 5.02 7.69
N SER A 120 30.77 4.56 6.75
CA SER A 120 30.99 4.70 5.32
C SER A 120 30.71 6.12 4.79
N ILE A 121 29.79 6.84 5.44
CA ILE A 121 29.44 8.23 5.08
C ILE A 121 30.48 9.20 5.64
N LEU A 122 30.92 9.03 6.89
CA LEU A 122 31.90 9.92 7.52
C LEU A 122 33.30 9.79 6.93
N LYS A 123 33.68 8.61 6.42
CA LYS A 123 35.00 8.41 5.79
C LYS A 123 35.14 9.05 4.39
N LYS A 124 34.07 9.59 3.79
CA LYS A 124 34.08 10.06 2.40
C LYS A 124 34.33 11.56 2.17
N GLN A 125 34.61 12.39 3.18
CA GLN A 125 35.06 13.78 2.91
C GLN A 125 36.15 14.29 3.88
N PRO A 126 37.44 14.20 3.48
CA PRO A 126 38.48 15.04 4.06
C PRO A 126 39.24 15.78 2.95
N ALA A 127 38.71 16.89 2.42
CA ALA A 127 39.50 18.00 1.83
C ALA A 127 38.61 19.05 1.14
N GLN A 128 37.99 19.99 1.88
CA GLN A 128 37.67 21.32 1.32
C GLN A 128 37.66 22.47 2.35
N LEU A 129 38.20 22.28 3.56
CA LEU A 129 38.35 23.37 4.53
C LEU A 129 39.82 23.56 4.89
N GLN A 130 40.60 24.06 3.95
CA GLN A 130 41.82 24.84 4.22
C GLN A 130 42.28 25.53 2.92
N ARG A 131 41.84 26.78 2.72
CA ARG A 131 42.61 27.80 2.00
C ARG A 131 42.13 29.21 2.39
N LEU A 132 42.89 29.80 3.33
CA LEU A 132 43.37 31.20 3.39
C LEU A 132 42.30 32.31 3.53
N ARG A 133 42.04 32.90 4.71
CA ARG A 133 42.76 34.06 5.29
C ARG A 133 43.59 34.84 4.26
N PHE A 134 43.15 36.05 3.88
CA PHE A 134 43.99 37.26 3.70
C PHE A 134 43.08 38.51 3.52
N TRP A 135 43.24 39.46 4.45
CA TRP A 135 42.65 40.81 4.61
C TRP A 135 41.16 40.93 4.92
#